data_AF-A0A150SK43-F1
#
_entry.id   AF-A0A150SK43-F1
#
_cell.length_a   1.000
_cell.length_b   1.000
_cell.length_c   1.000
_cell.angle_alpha   90.00
_cell.angle_beta   90.00
_cell.angle_gamma   90.00
#
_symmetry.space_group_name_H-M   'P 1'
#
loop_
_entity.id
_entity.type
_entity.pdbx_description
1 polymer ?
#
loop_
_entity_poly.entity_id
_entity_poly.type
_entity_poly.pdbx_seq_one_letter_code
_entity_poly.pdbx_strand_id
1 'polypeptide(L)'
;MDVRDFVDYYENKHVPFICSLAPVPAVYKRSYLKRGDALNMEDAAIGFDVVTETVFPDRAALQAWLGKIFAPGTRERVFADEEKFLDRSRYWAYVVEERVTSESCR
;
A
#
# COMPACT_ATOMS: atom_id res chain seq x y z
N MET A 1 0.24 -9.53 14.85
CA MET A 1 0.15 -10.58 13.82
C MET A 1 1.57 -10.91 13.36
N ASP A 2 1.85 -12.17 13.00
CA ASP A 2 3.14 -12.53 12.39
C ASP A 2 3.22 -12.06 10.93
N VAL A 3 4.42 -12.06 10.33
CA VAL A 3 4.62 -11.53 8.96
C VAL A 3 3.87 -12.36 7.91
N ARG A 4 3.77 -13.69 8.07
CA ARG A 4 3.12 -14.54 7.06
C ARG A 4 1.62 -14.32 7.08
N ASP A 5 1.03 -14.28 8.28
CA ASP A 5 -0.39 -13.98 8.46
C ASP A 5 -0.73 -12.57 7.94
N PHE A 6 0.18 -11.60 8.16
CA PHE A 6 0.03 -10.24 7.63
C PHE A 6 -0.01 -10.22 6.10
N VAL A 7 0.96 -10.89 5.46
CA VAL A 7 1.02 -11.01 4.00
C VAL A 7 -0.22 -11.73 3.47
N ASP A 8 -0.61 -12.85 4.08
CA ASP A 8 -1.78 -13.61 3.65
C ASP A 8 -3.07 -12.78 3.75
N TYR A 9 -3.27 -12.08 4.87
CA TYR A 9 -4.43 -11.22 5.03
C TYR A 9 -4.43 -10.08 4.01
N TYR A 10 -3.29 -9.40 3.82
CA TYR A 10 -3.20 -8.28 2.88
C TYR A 10 -3.52 -8.76 1.45
N GLU A 11 -2.88 -9.85 1.00
CA GLU A 11 -2.98 -10.33 -0.37
C GLU A 11 -4.29 -11.05 -0.68
N ASN A 12 -4.78 -11.90 0.23
CA ASN A 12 -5.93 -12.76 -0.03
C ASN A 12 -7.25 -12.24 0.52
N LYS A 13 -7.24 -11.16 1.33
CA LYS A 13 -8.46 -10.53 1.87
C LYS A 13 -8.56 -9.06 1.50
N HIS A 14 -7.59 -8.25 1.92
CA HIS A 14 -7.68 -6.80 1.81
C HIS A 14 -7.60 -6.32 0.36
N VAL A 15 -6.61 -6.76 -0.42
CA VAL A 15 -6.47 -6.35 -1.83
C VAL A 15 -7.70 -6.71 -2.68
N PRO A 16 -8.21 -7.97 -2.67
CA PRO A 16 -9.44 -8.31 -3.37
C PRO A 16 -10.63 -7.47 -2.93
N PHE A 17 -10.72 -7.17 -1.63
CA PHE A 17 -11.76 -6.32 -1.08
C PHE A 17 -11.67 -4.88 -1.62
N ILE A 18 -10.52 -4.24 -1.61
CA ILE A 18 -10.32 -2.90 -2.19
C ILE A 18 -10.65 -2.88 -3.70
N CYS A 19 -10.20 -3.90 -4.44
CA CYS A 19 -10.49 -4.04 -5.87
C CYS A 19 -11.99 -4.25 -6.17
N SER A 20 -12.78 -4.73 -5.20
CA SER A 20 -14.24 -4.84 -5.33
C SER A 20 -14.97 -3.50 -5.15
N LEU A 21 -14.32 -2.51 -4.54
CA LEU A 21 -14.91 -1.21 -4.18
C LEU A 21 -14.60 -0.12 -5.20
N ALA A 22 -13.43 -0.18 -5.85
CA ALA A 22 -12.96 0.84 -6.77
C ALA A 22 -12.18 0.23 -7.95
N PRO A 23 -12.09 0.92 -9.10
CA PRO A 23 -11.25 0.49 -10.19
C PRO A 23 -9.80 0.31 -9.73
N VAL A 24 -9.13 -0.70 -10.26
CA VAL A 24 -7.72 -0.97 -9.95
C VAL A 24 -6.86 0.19 -10.49
N PRO A 25 -6.00 0.80 -9.66
CA PRO A 25 -5.06 1.82 -10.13
C PRO A 25 -4.13 1.28 -11.23
N ALA A 26 -3.52 2.18 -12.02
CA ALA A 26 -2.64 1.78 -13.13
C ALA A 26 -1.43 0.95 -12.64
N VAL A 27 -0.94 1.26 -11.44
CA VAL A 27 -0.03 0.41 -10.67
C VAL A 27 -0.66 0.19 -9.31
N TYR A 28 -0.73 -1.05 -8.85
CA TYR A 28 -1.08 -1.37 -7.46
C TYR A 28 -0.20 -2.53 -6.99
N LYS A 29 0.91 -2.22 -6.30
CA LYS A 29 1.92 -3.21 -5.88
C LYS A 29 2.24 -3.08 -4.39
N ARG A 30 2.62 -4.20 -3.78
CA ARG A 30 3.12 -4.29 -2.40
C ARG A 30 4.55 -4.84 -2.45
N SER A 31 5.51 -4.07 -1.96
CA SER A 31 6.91 -4.47 -1.87
C SER A 31 7.22 -4.80 -0.42
N TYR A 32 7.27 -6.08 -0.08
CA TYR A 32 7.50 -6.55 1.28
C TYR A 32 8.98 -6.47 1.65
N LEU A 33 9.27 -5.99 2.87
CA LEU A 33 10.62 -5.97 3.40
C LEU A 33 11.10 -7.41 3.60
N LYS A 34 12.22 -7.75 2.95
CA LYS A 34 12.92 -9.01 3.19
C LYS A 34 13.89 -8.83 4.36
N ARG A 35 13.41 -9.03 5.59
CA ARG A 35 14.24 -8.91 6.81
C ARG A 35 15.41 -9.89 6.79
N GLY A 36 16.56 -9.46 7.31
CA GLY A 36 17.80 -10.24 7.35
C GLY A 36 18.51 -10.37 6.01
N ASP A 37 18.10 -9.65 4.96
CA ASP A 37 18.89 -9.58 3.73
C ASP A 37 20.22 -8.85 3.99
N ALA A 38 21.32 -9.39 3.47
CA ALA A 38 22.66 -8.86 3.71
C ALA A 38 22.87 -7.44 3.16
N LEU A 39 22.00 -7.00 2.23
CA LEU A 39 22.03 -5.65 1.68
C LEU A 39 21.18 -4.64 2.45
N ASN A 40 20.38 -5.07 3.44
CA ASN A 40 19.63 -4.15 4.26
C ASN A 40 20.58 -3.38 5.17
N MET A 41 20.58 -2.05 5.03
CA MET A 41 21.28 -1.16 5.96
C MET A 41 20.43 -1.00 7.21
N GLU A 42 21.05 -1.11 8.39
CA GLU A 42 20.39 -0.88 9.69
C GLU A 42 19.07 -1.68 9.85
N ASP A 43 19.06 -2.96 9.46
CA ASP A 43 17.85 -3.80 9.39
C ASP A 43 16.98 -3.78 10.67
N ALA A 44 17.62 -3.69 11.83
CA ALA A 44 16.95 -3.59 13.13
C ALA A 44 16.19 -2.27 13.35
N ALA A 45 16.54 -1.20 12.64
CA ALA A 45 15.89 0.10 12.71
C ALA A 45 14.75 0.28 11.68
N ILE A 46 14.57 -0.67 10.75
CA ILE A 46 13.53 -0.57 9.73
C ILE A 46 12.14 -0.76 10.35
N GLY A 47 11.40 0.34 10.41
CA GLY A 47 10.10 0.46 11.09
C GLY A 47 8.87 0.09 10.27
N PHE A 48 9.03 -0.47 9.07
CA PHE A 48 7.92 -0.89 8.20
C PHE A 48 8.14 -2.32 7.69
N ASP A 49 7.06 -2.99 7.28
CA ASP A 49 7.10 -4.35 6.73
C ASP A 49 6.74 -4.41 5.23
N VAL A 50 6.10 -3.36 4.71
CA VAL A 50 5.68 -3.28 3.30
C VAL A 50 5.62 -1.83 2.83
N VAL A 51 5.96 -1.61 1.56
CA VAL A 51 5.67 -0.37 0.84
C VAL A 51 4.60 -0.65 -0.22
N THR A 52 3.47 0.05 -0.13
CA THR A 52 2.38 -0.04 -1.10
C THR A 52 2.41 1.17 -2.02
N GLU A 53 2.44 0.93 -3.32
CA GLU A 53 2.42 1.97 -4.34
C GLU A 53 1.12 1.86 -5.15
N THR A 54 0.43 2.99 -5.28
CA THR A 54 -0.71 3.17 -6.17
C THR A 54 -0.43 4.33 -7.14
N VAL A 55 -0.44 4.04 -8.44
CA VAL A 55 -0.24 5.05 -9.48
C VAL A 55 -1.55 5.30 -10.20
N PHE A 56 -1.88 6.59 -10.34
CA PHE A 56 -3.05 7.06 -11.07
C PHE A 56 -2.59 7.88 -12.28
N PRO A 57 -3.31 7.85 -13.40
CA PRO A 57 -2.92 8.58 -14.61
C PRO A 57 -2.89 10.10 -14.40
N ASP A 58 -3.74 10.60 -13.52
CA ASP A 58 -3.80 12.01 -13.15
C ASP A 58 -4.43 12.21 -11.76
N ARG A 59 -4.46 13.47 -11.33
CA ARG A 59 -5.03 13.87 -10.03
C ARG A 59 -6.54 13.60 -9.97
N ALA A 60 -7.27 13.75 -11.08
CA ALA A 60 -8.72 13.55 -11.09
C ALA A 60 -9.08 12.07 -10.88
N ALA A 61 -8.34 11.15 -11.47
CA ALA A 61 -8.46 9.71 -11.25
C ALA A 61 -8.17 9.34 -9.79
N LEU A 62 -7.12 9.91 -9.18
CA LEU A 62 -6.87 9.74 -7.74
C LEU A 62 -8.06 10.22 -6.90
N GLN A 63 -8.58 11.42 -7.16
CA GLN A 63 -9.72 11.95 -6.39
C GLN A 63 -10.99 11.12 -6.58
N ALA A 64 -11.27 10.64 -7.80
CA ALA A 64 -12.40 9.76 -8.06
C ALA A 64 -12.27 8.42 -7.32
N TRP A 65 -11.06 7.86 -7.27
CA TRP A 65 -10.78 6.64 -6.52
C TRP A 65 -10.95 6.86 -5.01
N LEU A 66 -10.34 7.91 -4.45
CA LEU A 66 -10.50 8.29 -3.04
C LEU A 66 -11.98 8.54 -2.70
N GLY A 67 -12.73 9.18 -3.59
CA GLY A 67 -14.16 9.42 -3.42
C GLY A 67 -14.99 8.14 -3.27
N LYS A 68 -14.56 7.02 -3.89
CA LYS A 68 -15.19 5.70 -3.70
C LYS A 68 -14.78 5.06 -2.38
N ILE A 69 -13.48 5.02 -2.11
CA ILE A 69 -12.93 4.38 -0.90
C ILE A 69 -13.37 5.08 0.38
N PHE A 70 -13.41 6.41 0.36
CA PHE A 70 -13.81 7.23 1.52
C PHE A 70 -15.29 7.62 1.54
N ALA A 71 -16.11 7.08 0.62
CA ALA A 71 -17.55 7.29 0.65
C ALA A 71 -18.16 6.79 1.98
N PRO A 72 -19.20 7.44 2.52
CA PRO A 72 -19.94 6.93 3.67
C PRO A 72 -20.40 5.48 3.46
N GLY A 73 -20.26 4.64 4.47
CA GLY A 73 -20.51 3.20 4.42
C GLY A 73 -19.34 2.39 3.87
N THR A 74 -18.62 2.89 2.86
CA THR A 74 -17.42 2.22 2.32
C THR A 74 -16.23 2.44 3.24
N ARG A 75 -16.02 3.67 3.70
CA ARG A 75 -14.88 4.01 4.56
C ARG A 75 -14.89 3.23 5.88
N GLU A 76 -16.06 3.00 6.47
CA GLU A 76 -16.17 2.25 7.72
C GLU A 76 -15.80 0.78 7.51
N ARG A 77 -16.17 0.20 6.37
CA ARG A 77 -15.80 -1.16 6.00
C ARG A 77 -14.30 -1.28 5.71
N VAL A 78 -13.72 -0.29 5.04
CA VAL A 78 -12.27 -0.22 4.80
C VAL A 78 -11.51 -0.12 6.12
N PHE A 79 -11.94 0.77 7.02
CA PHE A 79 -11.28 0.91 8.33
C PHE A 79 -11.39 -0.33 9.19
N ALA A 80 -12.57 -0.96 9.25
CA ALA A 80 -12.76 -2.21 9.98
C ALA A 80 -11.98 -3.39 9.37
N ASP A 81 -11.72 -3.36 8.06
CA ASP A 81 -10.85 -4.35 7.42
C ASP A 81 -9.37 -4.08 7.74
N GLU A 82 -8.93 -2.84 7.62
CA GLU A 82 -7.57 -2.40 7.96
C GLU A 82 -7.21 -2.64 9.42
N GLU A 83 -8.12 -2.43 10.37
CA GLU A 83 -7.91 -2.70 11.81
C GLU A 83 -7.55 -4.16 12.12
N LYS A 84 -7.89 -5.11 11.23
CA LYS A 84 -7.56 -6.53 11.44
C LYS A 84 -6.10 -6.83 11.17
N PHE A 85 -5.40 -5.99 10.39
CA PHE A 85 -4.05 -6.32 9.94
C PHE A 85 -3.02 -5.19 9.98
N LEU A 86 -3.44 -3.93 9.93
CA LEU A 86 -2.53 -2.77 10.01
C LEU A 86 -2.38 -2.30 11.46
N ASP A 87 -1.13 -2.06 11.85
CA ASP A 87 -0.82 -1.23 13.01
C ASP A 87 -0.95 0.25 12.62
N ARG A 88 -2.02 0.90 13.08
CA ARG A 88 -2.31 2.32 12.80
C ARG A 88 -1.22 3.27 13.30
N SER A 89 -0.43 2.88 14.30
CA SER A 89 0.69 3.70 14.78
C SER A 89 1.90 3.67 13.84
N ARG A 90 1.90 2.75 12.86
CA ARG A 90 2.98 2.49 11.90
C ARG A 90 2.50 2.47 10.46
N TYR A 91 1.40 3.16 10.17
CA TYR A 91 0.82 3.29 8.85
C TYR A 91 0.81 4.75 8.42
N TRP A 92 1.38 5.02 7.25
CA TRP A 92 1.41 6.35 6.65
C TRP A 92 1.11 6.28 5.16
N ALA A 93 0.43 7.30 4.65
CA ALA A 93 0.11 7.43 3.23
C ALA A 93 0.45 8.85 2.77
N TYR A 94 1.24 8.96 1.70
CA TYR A 94 1.71 10.23 1.15
C TYR A 94 1.56 10.26 -0.36
N VAL A 95 1.32 11.44 -0.91
CA VAL A 95 1.49 11.69 -2.35
C VAL A 95 2.94 12.07 -2.58
N VAL A 96 3.59 11.41 -3.52
CA VAL A 96 5.00 11.65 -3.89
C VAL A 96 5.11 12.14 -5.32
N GLU A 97 6.20 12.84 -5.63
CA GLU A 97 6.59 13.16 -7.00
C GLU A 97 7.74 12.24 -7.43
N GLU A 98 7.58 11.57 -8.56
CA GLU A 98 8.58 10.63 -9.06
C GLU A 98 9.49 11.28 -10.10
N ARG A 99 10.78 10.94 -10.04
CA ARG A 99 11.78 11.29 -11.06
C ARG A 99 12.43 10.00 -11.54
N VAL A 100 12.24 9.68 -12.81
CA VAL A 100 12.77 8.46 -13.41
C VAL A 100 14.10 8.76 -14.09
N THR A 101 15.13 7.99 -13.77
CA THR A 101 16.42 8.07 -14.47
C THR A 101 16.31 7.24 -15.75
N SER A 102 16.56 7.88 -16.90
CA SER A 102 16.62 7.16 -18.18
C SER A 102 17.86 6.26 -18.25
N GLU A 103 17.85 5.26 -19.12
CA GLU A 103 18.96 4.31 -19.35
C GLU A 103 20.29 4.98 -19.78
N SER A 104 20.30 6.30 -20.04
CA SER A 104 21.49 7.05 -20.47
C SER A 104 22.43 7.50 -19.34
N CYS A 105 22.15 7.13 -18.07
CA CYS A 105 23.06 7.40 -16.96
C CYS A 105 24.32 6.51 -17.11
N ARG A 106 25.40 7.11 -17.64
CA ARG A 106 26.75 6.52 -17.69
C ARG A 106 27.64 7.09 -16.61
#